data_AF-A0A2U3Q8S1-F1
#
_entry.id   AF-A0A2U3Q8S1-F1
#
_cell.length_a   1.000
_cell.length_b   1.000
_cell.length_c   1.000
_cell.angle_alpha   90.00
_cell.angle_beta   90.00
_cell.angle_gamma   90.00
#
_symmetry.space_group_name_H-M   'P 1'
#
loop_
_entity.id
_entity.type
_entity.pdbx_description
1 polymer ?
#
loop_
_entity_poly.entity_id
_entity_poly.type
_entity_poly.pdbx_seq_one_letter_code
_entity_poly.pdbx_strand_id
1 'polypeptide(L)'
;MIQNTYYGSREELPFDLRHKAGPIQFHLPPDASKEQIVAERRKLKPVLVAALRPYLKQKAPRRAAHTEIASTYCKAAFAEPHEIIATNGAPREDHIDYNFADRPALYLRLIPTVARDSVLRITELTDLAGNRAIDQLARQRYTGLHSRNRFGAIVFEPHGTATSPRSLTQAFTNGELWSITTEMFVRYQGETVVPTVNVKNICARVLDNFVTLSEQALGNSFPVTIVLGGVGLAGCYIGTNPDGMFGPIHQEEVELRRQLTDASSEAQHAIIEQFLDPLFDLAGVRR
;
A
#
# COMPACT_ATOMS: atom_id res chain seq x y z
N MET A 1 13.33 24.58 -22.58
CA MET A 1 14.80 24.76 -22.48
C MET A 1 15.09 26.24 -22.34
N ILE A 2 16.04 26.59 -21.47
CA ILE A 2 16.42 27.97 -21.13
C ILE A 2 17.93 28.08 -21.41
N GLN A 3 18.38 29.14 -22.08
CA GLN A 3 19.78 29.35 -22.44
C GLN A 3 20.25 30.72 -21.97
N ASN A 4 21.41 30.76 -21.31
CA ASN A 4 22.12 32.00 -21.05
C ASN A 4 23.06 32.29 -22.23
N THR A 5 22.80 33.35 -22.98
CA THR A 5 23.56 33.71 -24.18
C THR A 5 24.97 34.21 -23.87
N TYR A 6 25.28 34.50 -22.60
CA TYR A 6 26.66 34.79 -22.19
C TYR A 6 27.61 33.61 -22.47
N TYR A 7 27.14 32.38 -22.31
CA TYR A 7 27.95 31.16 -22.49
C TYR A 7 27.87 30.59 -23.90
N GLY A 8 27.31 31.34 -24.83
CA GLY A 8 27.23 30.98 -26.23
C GLY A 8 25.84 31.15 -26.83
N SER A 9 25.82 31.30 -28.14
CA SER A 9 24.63 31.52 -28.97
C SER A 9 23.89 30.20 -29.26
N ARG A 10 22.72 30.28 -29.91
CA ARG A 10 21.95 29.08 -30.27
C ARG A 10 22.70 28.22 -31.30
N GLU A 11 23.50 28.88 -32.13
CA GLU A 11 24.28 28.34 -33.23
C GLU A 11 25.49 27.54 -32.72
N GLU A 12 25.93 27.82 -31.49
CA GLU A 12 27.07 27.19 -30.82
C GLU A 12 26.67 25.97 -29.98
N LEU A 13 25.38 25.61 -29.97
CA LEU A 13 24.91 24.42 -29.27
C LEU A 13 25.39 23.15 -29.98
N PRO A 14 25.79 22.09 -29.24
CA PRO A 14 26.30 20.84 -29.83
C PRO A 14 25.23 19.99 -30.52
N PHE A 15 24.01 20.50 -30.70
CA PHE A 15 22.88 19.84 -31.36
C PHE A 15 22.02 20.84 -32.13
N ASP A 16 21.53 20.44 -33.30
CA ASP A 16 20.75 21.31 -34.18
C ASP A 16 19.31 21.45 -33.69
N LEU A 17 18.93 22.68 -33.32
CA LEU A 17 17.58 23.02 -32.88
C LEU A 17 16.79 23.85 -33.89
N ARG A 18 17.29 24.06 -35.11
CA ARG A 18 16.66 24.96 -36.10
C ARG A 18 15.22 24.56 -36.42
N HIS A 19 14.89 23.27 -36.29
CA HIS A 19 13.57 22.71 -36.52
C HIS A 19 12.65 22.70 -35.28
N LYS A 20 13.06 23.30 -34.16
CA LYS A 20 12.26 23.47 -32.93
C LYS A 20 12.10 24.97 -32.62
N ALA A 21 11.16 25.31 -31.73
CA ALA A 21 10.90 26.69 -31.30
C ALA A 21 12.11 27.41 -30.65
N GLY A 22 13.21 26.70 -30.39
CA GLY A 22 14.42 27.25 -29.80
C GLY A 22 14.32 27.43 -28.28
N PRO A 23 15.44 27.69 -27.60
CA PRO A 23 15.45 27.98 -26.16
C PRO A 23 14.87 29.36 -25.85
N ILE A 24 14.31 29.52 -24.65
CA ILE A 24 14.08 30.84 -24.07
C ILE A 24 15.45 31.39 -23.68
N GLN A 25 15.84 32.51 -24.27
CA GLN A 25 17.15 33.12 -24.07
C GLN A 25 17.09 34.22 -23.01
N PHE A 26 18.15 34.32 -22.22
CA PHE A 26 18.43 35.47 -21.35
C PHE A 26 19.94 35.74 -21.39
N HIS A 27 20.36 36.93 -20.95
CA HIS A 27 21.78 37.27 -20.88
C HIS A 27 22.14 37.71 -19.47
N LEU A 28 23.04 36.96 -18.83
CA LEU A 28 23.52 37.30 -17.50
C LEU A 28 25.00 36.91 -17.37
N PRO A 29 25.94 37.86 -17.28
CA PRO A 29 27.35 37.56 -17.09
C PRO A 29 27.63 37.10 -15.63
N PRO A 30 28.75 36.39 -15.38
CA PRO A 30 29.07 35.82 -14.07
C PRO A 30 29.33 36.88 -13.00
N ASP A 31 29.71 38.10 -13.40
CA ASP A 31 29.95 39.27 -12.56
C ASP A 31 28.72 40.20 -12.45
N ALA A 32 27.54 39.75 -12.88
CA ALA A 32 26.33 40.56 -12.84
C ALA A 32 26.00 41.05 -11.42
N SER A 33 25.68 42.34 -11.32
CA SER A 33 25.24 42.94 -10.06
C SER A 33 23.86 42.41 -9.62
N LYS A 34 23.52 42.59 -8.35
CA LYS A 34 22.20 42.21 -7.83
C LYS A 34 21.05 42.88 -8.59
N GLU A 35 21.25 44.14 -8.97
CA GLU A 35 20.28 44.92 -9.75
C GLU A 35 20.07 44.32 -11.14
N GLN A 36 21.16 43.89 -11.81
CA GLN A 36 21.10 43.24 -13.11
C GLN A 36 20.38 41.88 -13.05
N ILE A 37 20.65 41.08 -12.02
CA ILE A 37 19.96 39.81 -11.78
C ILE A 37 18.45 40.02 -11.61
N VAL A 38 18.06 41.02 -10.80
CA VAL A 38 16.65 41.34 -10.55
C VAL A 38 15.97 41.83 -11.83
N ALA A 39 16.64 42.70 -12.60
CA ALA A 39 16.13 43.19 -13.86
C ALA A 39 15.91 42.05 -14.88
N GLU A 40 16.88 41.16 -15.03
CA GLU A 40 16.78 40.05 -15.98
C GLU A 40 15.73 39.02 -15.54
N ARG A 41 15.63 38.74 -14.24
CA ARG A 41 14.55 37.90 -13.67
C ARG A 41 13.17 38.48 -13.97
N ARG A 42 13.00 39.80 -13.87
CA ARG A 42 11.73 40.49 -14.17
C ARG A 42 11.35 40.33 -15.65
N LYS A 43 12.32 40.29 -16.57
CA LYS A 43 12.09 40.03 -18.00
C LYS A 43 11.79 38.55 -18.28
N LEU A 44 12.54 37.64 -17.68
CA LEU A 44 12.45 36.20 -17.97
C LEU A 44 11.14 35.58 -17.43
N LYS A 45 10.66 36.04 -16.27
CA LYS A 45 9.46 35.50 -15.62
C LYS A 45 8.21 35.49 -16.53
N PRO A 46 7.79 36.61 -17.16
CA PRO A 46 6.61 36.60 -18.02
C PRO A 46 6.77 35.69 -19.24
N VAL A 47 7.98 35.61 -19.83
CA VAL A 47 8.26 34.74 -20.98
C VAL A 47 8.12 33.27 -20.60
N LEU A 48 8.68 32.86 -19.45
CA LEU A 48 8.52 31.50 -18.92
C LEU A 48 7.06 31.17 -18.62
N VAL A 49 6.34 32.08 -17.95
CA VAL A 49 4.92 31.88 -17.65
C VAL A 49 4.11 31.70 -18.93
N ALA A 50 4.36 32.54 -19.95
CA ALA A 50 3.69 32.43 -21.24
C ALA A 50 4.01 31.10 -21.95
N ALA A 51 5.27 30.66 -21.93
CA ALA A 51 5.70 29.41 -22.55
C ALA A 51 5.16 28.16 -21.84
N LEU A 52 4.98 28.20 -20.52
CA LEU A 52 4.44 27.08 -19.73
C LEU A 52 2.91 27.01 -19.74
N ARG A 53 2.22 28.13 -19.94
CA ARG A 53 0.75 28.22 -19.90
C ARG A 53 0.03 27.23 -20.83
N PRO A 54 0.47 26.96 -22.07
CA PRO A 54 -0.14 25.93 -22.92
C PRO A 54 -0.05 24.52 -22.33
N TYR A 55 1.06 24.18 -21.68
CA TYR A 55 1.27 22.87 -21.06
C TYR A 55 0.40 22.67 -19.81
N LEU A 56 0.02 23.75 -19.13
CA LEU A 56 -0.98 23.69 -18.05
C LEU A 56 -2.41 23.43 -18.57
N LYS A 57 -2.68 23.71 -19.85
CA LYS A 57 -3.99 23.47 -20.49
C LYS A 57 -4.07 22.11 -21.18
N GLN A 58 -2.93 21.51 -21.52
CA GLN A 58 -2.86 20.10 -21.91
C GLN A 58 -3.14 19.25 -20.68
N LYS A 59 -4.40 18.83 -20.51
CA LYS A 59 -4.72 17.75 -19.57
C LYS A 59 -3.90 16.54 -20.01
N ALA A 60 -2.97 16.10 -19.17
CA ALA A 60 -2.37 14.78 -19.33
C ALA A 60 -3.51 13.77 -19.50
N PRO A 61 -3.37 12.79 -20.41
CA PRO A 61 -4.40 11.76 -20.56
C PRO A 61 -4.68 11.18 -19.19
N ARG A 62 -5.96 11.26 -18.76
CA ARG A 62 -6.39 10.74 -17.47
C ARG A 62 -6.14 9.23 -17.52
N ARG A 63 -5.16 8.75 -16.76
CA ARG A 63 -4.91 7.32 -16.62
C ARG A 63 -6.18 6.68 -16.06
N ALA A 64 -6.49 5.48 -16.54
CA ALA A 64 -7.67 4.75 -16.09
C ALA A 64 -7.59 4.53 -14.57
N ALA A 65 -8.76 4.52 -13.92
CA ALA A 65 -8.84 4.20 -12.50
C ALA A 65 -8.54 2.71 -12.30
N HIS A 66 -7.85 2.40 -11.21
CA HIS A 66 -7.60 1.01 -10.83
C HIS A 66 -8.91 0.24 -10.61
N THR A 67 -8.95 -1.02 -11.03
CA THR A 67 -10.08 -1.92 -10.76
C THR A 67 -9.74 -2.77 -9.55
N GLU A 68 -10.44 -2.52 -8.45
CA GLU A 68 -10.21 -3.21 -7.18
C GLU A 68 -10.61 -4.69 -7.25
N ILE A 69 -9.84 -5.54 -6.59
CA ILE A 69 -10.29 -6.90 -6.27
C ILE A 69 -11.48 -6.77 -5.33
N ALA A 70 -12.59 -7.40 -5.70
CA ALA A 70 -13.80 -7.42 -4.89
C ALA A 70 -13.61 -8.38 -3.72
N SER A 71 -14.17 -8.00 -2.57
CA SER A 71 -14.37 -8.96 -1.49
C SER A 71 -15.47 -9.95 -1.86
N THR A 72 -15.41 -11.18 -1.34
CA THR A 72 -16.38 -12.25 -1.63
C THR A 72 -17.46 -12.31 -0.55
N TYR A 73 -17.35 -13.25 0.39
CA TYR A 73 -18.37 -13.55 1.39
C TYR A 73 -18.27 -12.66 2.65
N CYS A 74 -17.14 -11.98 2.85
CA CYS A 74 -16.94 -10.96 3.87
C CYS A 74 -15.86 -9.98 3.40
N LYS A 75 -15.77 -8.81 4.05
CA LYS A 75 -14.83 -7.73 3.66
C LYS A 75 -13.36 -8.14 3.64
N ALA A 76 -12.97 -9.11 4.47
CA ALA A 76 -11.59 -9.62 4.53
C ALA A 76 -11.23 -10.57 3.37
N ALA A 77 -12.19 -11.28 2.79
CA ALA A 77 -11.93 -12.40 1.89
C ALA A 77 -11.95 -11.98 0.41
N PHE A 78 -11.01 -12.48 -0.38
CA PHE A 78 -10.94 -12.31 -1.85
C PHE A 78 -11.30 -13.58 -2.64
N ALA A 79 -11.43 -14.71 -1.94
CA ALA A 79 -11.73 -16.03 -2.50
C ALA A 79 -13.00 -16.60 -1.84
N GLU A 80 -13.66 -17.55 -2.50
CA GLU A 80 -14.83 -18.21 -1.89
C GLU A 80 -14.39 -19.14 -0.73
N PRO A 81 -15.26 -19.44 0.27
CA PRO A 81 -14.86 -20.17 1.48
C PRO A 81 -14.19 -21.53 1.25
N HIS A 82 -14.52 -22.20 0.14
CA HIS A 82 -13.98 -23.52 -0.22
C HIS A 82 -12.93 -23.47 -1.32
N GLU A 83 -12.57 -22.27 -1.77
CA GLU A 83 -11.58 -22.09 -2.79
C GLU A 83 -10.17 -22.28 -2.21
N ILE A 84 -9.39 -23.18 -2.81
CA ILE A 84 -8.02 -23.45 -2.40
C ILE A 84 -7.15 -22.26 -2.80
N ILE A 85 -6.60 -21.56 -1.80
CA ILE A 85 -5.74 -20.39 -2.00
C ILE A 85 -4.26 -20.73 -1.88
N ALA A 86 -3.92 -21.81 -1.19
CA ALA A 86 -2.55 -22.30 -1.06
C ALA A 86 -2.52 -23.80 -0.79
N THR A 87 -1.37 -24.42 -1.05
CA THR A 87 -1.13 -25.85 -0.79
C THR A 87 0.23 -26.01 -0.13
N ASN A 88 0.34 -26.92 0.84
CA ASN A 88 1.61 -27.35 1.42
C ASN A 88 1.78 -28.87 1.28
N GLY A 89 3.02 -29.35 1.26
CA GLY A 89 3.34 -30.78 1.20
C GLY A 89 3.41 -31.34 -0.22
N ALA A 90 4.00 -32.54 -0.33
CA ALA A 90 4.07 -33.26 -1.58
C ALA A 90 2.69 -33.85 -1.94
N PRO A 91 2.36 -34.08 -3.22
CA PRO A 91 1.01 -34.51 -3.66
C PRO A 91 0.49 -35.85 -3.10
N ARG A 92 1.25 -36.58 -2.27
CA ARG A 92 0.92 -37.94 -1.82
C ARG A 92 1.10 -38.18 -0.32
N GLU A 93 1.96 -37.41 0.35
CA GLU A 93 2.20 -37.50 1.79
C GLU A 93 2.20 -36.07 2.35
N ASP A 94 1.41 -35.85 3.40
CA ASP A 94 1.26 -34.56 4.11
C ASP A 94 0.74 -33.37 3.28
N HIS A 95 -0.03 -33.65 2.22
CA HIS A 95 -0.69 -32.61 1.43
C HIS A 95 -1.79 -31.93 2.24
N ILE A 96 -1.70 -30.60 2.37
CA ILE A 96 -2.74 -29.79 3.00
C ILE A 96 -3.16 -28.69 2.02
N ASP A 97 -4.45 -28.71 1.69
CA ASP A 97 -5.12 -27.63 0.98
C ASP A 97 -5.59 -26.58 1.98
N TYR A 98 -5.20 -25.34 1.71
CA TYR A 98 -5.59 -24.18 2.50
C TYR A 98 -6.67 -23.39 1.79
N ASN A 99 -7.76 -23.12 2.50
CA ASN A 99 -8.76 -22.13 2.16
C ASN A 99 -8.88 -21.14 3.32
N PHE A 100 -9.51 -19.99 3.09
CA PHE A 100 -9.85 -19.09 4.18
C PHE A 100 -11.37 -19.08 4.32
N ALA A 101 -11.86 -19.55 5.46
CA ALA A 101 -13.29 -19.57 5.79
C ALA A 101 -13.59 -18.97 7.18
N ASP A 102 -12.55 -18.61 7.93
CA ASP A 102 -12.67 -18.20 9.33
C ASP A 102 -13.26 -16.80 9.49
N ARG A 103 -14.05 -16.63 10.56
CA ARG A 103 -14.52 -15.35 11.11
C ARG A 103 -14.44 -15.50 12.63
N PRO A 104 -13.31 -15.10 13.24
CA PRO A 104 -12.91 -13.71 13.17
C PRO A 104 -11.57 -13.45 12.46
N ALA A 105 -11.42 -12.28 11.84
CA ALA A 105 -10.17 -11.86 11.20
C ALA A 105 -9.96 -10.35 11.17
N LEU A 106 -8.69 -9.94 11.20
CA LEU A 106 -8.26 -8.58 10.86
C LEU A 106 -7.63 -8.61 9.48
N TYR A 107 -7.75 -7.51 8.73
CA TYR A 107 -7.19 -7.40 7.40
C TYR A 107 -6.62 -6.01 7.11
N LEU A 108 -5.63 -5.97 6.21
CA LEU A 108 -4.99 -4.78 5.69
C LEU A 108 -4.87 -4.90 4.18
N ARG A 109 -5.37 -3.91 3.44
CA ARG A 109 -5.26 -3.83 1.97
C ARG A 109 -4.50 -2.59 1.57
N LEU A 110 -3.61 -2.73 0.60
CA LEU A 110 -3.06 -1.62 -0.18
C LEU A 110 -3.56 -1.75 -1.61
N ILE A 111 -4.17 -0.67 -2.10
CA ILE A 111 -4.88 -0.63 -3.38
C ILE A 111 -4.34 0.54 -4.23
N PRO A 112 -3.77 0.29 -5.42
CA PRO A 112 -3.40 1.37 -6.34
C PRO A 112 -4.62 2.23 -6.71
N THR A 113 -4.44 3.53 -6.93
CA THR A 113 -5.54 4.38 -7.43
C THR A 113 -5.59 4.45 -8.95
N VAL A 114 -4.46 4.16 -9.60
CA VAL A 114 -4.27 4.23 -11.04
C VAL A 114 -4.09 2.83 -11.60
N ALA A 115 -4.83 2.52 -12.67
CA ALA A 115 -4.67 1.28 -13.38
C ALA A 115 -3.27 1.17 -13.99
N ARG A 116 -2.75 -0.04 -13.96
CA ARG A 116 -1.47 -0.37 -14.57
C ARG A 116 -1.63 -0.53 -16.08
N ASP A 117 -0.58 -0.20 -16.83
CA ASP A 117 -0.56 -0.41 -18.28
C ASP A 117 -0.42 -1.92 -18.61
N SER A 118 0.13 -2.70 -17.69
CA SER A 118 0.24 -4.16 -17.77
C SER A 118 0.09 -4.83 -16.40
N VAL A 119 -0.39 -6.07 -16.41
CA VAL A 119 -0.43 -6.93 -15.22
C VAL A 119 0.98 -7.36 -14.82
N LEU A 120 1.21 -7.52 -13.53
CA LEU A 120 2.47 -8.03 -12.98
C LEU A 120 2.64 -9.51 -13.34
N ARG A 121 3.90 -9.92 -13.60
CA ARG A 121 4.17 -11.32 -13.95
C ARG A 121 4.12 -12.17 -12.69
N ILE A 122 3.48 -13.34 -12.80
CA ILE A 122 3.38 -14.30 -11.68
C ILE A 122 4.76 -14.70 -11.17
N THR A 123 5.76 -14.82 -12.05
CA THR A 123 7.15 -15.14 -11.66
C THR A 123 7.74 -14.09 -10.73
N GLU A 124 7.56 -12.80 -11.03
CA GLU A 124 8.06 -11.70 -10.18
C GLU A 124 7.40 -11.71 -8.80
N LEU A 125 6.08 -11.93 -8.77
CA LEU A 125 5.34 -12.03 -7.50
C LEU A 125 5.79 -13.25 -6.69
N THR A 126 6.03 -14.38 -7.36
CA THR A 126 6.51 -15.61 -6.73
C THR A 126 7.93 -15.43 -6.18
N ASP A 127 8.81 -14.73 -6.90
CA ASP A 127 10.16 -14.40 -6.43
C ASP A 127 10.12 -13.51 -5.19
N LEU A 128 9.25 -12.50 -5.16
CA LEU A 128 9.05 -11.66 -3.97
C LEU A 128 8.58 -12.48 -2.75
N ALA A 129 7.64 -13.39 -2.96
CA ALA A 129 7.14 -14.29 -1.92
C ALA A 129 8.24 -15.27 -1.44
N GLY A 130 8.96 -15.89 -2.37
CA GLY A 130 10.03 -16.85 -2.08
C GLY A 130 11.25 -16.23 -1.39
N ASN A 131 11.58 -14.99 -1.74
CA ASN A 131 12.65 -14.20 -1.10
C ASN A 131 12.21 -13.57 0.23
N ARG A 132 11.01 -13.88 0.73
CA ARG A 132 10.46 -13.37 2.00
C ARG A 132 10.39 -11.84 2.05
N ALA A 133 10.18 -11.20 0.90
CA ALA A 133 10.04 -9.75 0.82
C ALA A 133 8.66 -9.26 1.27
N ILE A 134 7.65 -10.13 1.19
CA ILE A 134 6.24 -9.83 1.51
C ILE A 134 5.95 -10.19 2.97
N ASP A 135 5.61 -9.18 3.77
CA ASP A 135 5.23 -9.36 5.16
C ASP A 135 3.78 -9.83 5.33
N GLN A 136 3.51 -10.49 6.46
CA GLN A 136 2.19 -10.92 6.90
C GLN A 136 1.80 -10.20 8.20
N LEU A 137 0.50 -10.05 8.44
CA LEU A 137 -0.06 -9.64 9.74
C LEU A 137 0.11 -10.76 10.77
N ALA A 138 1.35 -11.01 11.16
CA ALA A 138 1.75 -12.01 12.12
C ALA A 138 2.73 -11.44 13.15
N ARG A 139 2.82 -12.05 14.34
CA ARG A 139 3.78 -11.60 15.38
C ARG A 139 5.22 -11.87 14.98
N GLN A 140 5.48 -13.01 14.36
CA GLN A 140 6.81 -13.40 13.92
C GLN A 140 7.02 -12.97 12.47
N ARG A 141 8.23 -12.48 12.16
CA ARG A 141 8.63 -12.25 10.77
C ARG A 141 9.11 -13.57 10.17
N TYR A 142 8.89 -13.73 8.87
CA TYR A 142 9.54 -14.75 8.05
C TYR A 142 9.21 -16.22 8.38
N THR A 143 8.06 -16.47 9.00
CA THR A 143 7.54 -17.82 9.32
C THR A 143 6.64 -18.41 8.24
N GLY A 144 6.18 -17.59 7.30
CA GLY A 144 5.28 -18.01 6.24
C GLY A 144 5.92 -18.95 5.21
N LEU A 145 5.11 -19.89 4.73
CA LEU A 145 5.33 -20.60 3.48
C LEU A 145 4.83 -19.72 2.33
N HIS A 146 5.24 -20.03 1.10
CA HIS A 146 4.75 -19.34 -0.09
C HIS A 146 4.17 -20.32 -1.11
N SER A 147 3.22 -19.85 -1.89
CA SER A 147 2.64 -20.57 -3.01
C SER A 147 2.14 -19.58 -4.07
N ARG A 148 1.42 -20.08 -5.06
CA ARG A 148 0.73 -19.30 -6.08
C ARG A 148 -0.67 -19.84 -6.31
N ASN A 149 -1.57 -18.97 -6.72
CA ASN A 149 -2.94 -19.31 -7.07
C ASN A 149 -3.38 -18.46 -8.27
N ARG A 150 -4.67 -18.51 -8.63
CA ARG A 150 -5.19 -17.75 -9.79
C ARG A 150 -5.09 -16.23 -9.65
N PHE A 151 -4.90 -15.72 -8.43
CA PHE A 151 -4.83 -14.29 -8.15
C PHE A 151 -3.40 -13.74 -8.23
N GLY A 152 -2.38 -14.57 -7.97
CA GLY A 152 -0.98 -14.18 -7.97
C GLY A 152 -0.15 -15.05 -7.03
N ALA A 153 0.69 -14.41 -6.21
CA ALA A 153 1.52 -15.10 -5.22
C ALA A 153 0.97 -14.88 -3.81
N ILE A 154 1.12 -15.89 -2.96
CA ILE A 154 0.62 -15.88 -1.59
C ILE A 154 1.74 -16.28 -0.63
N VAL A 155 1.82 -15.60 0.51
CA VAL A 155 2.60 -16.02 1.68
C VAL A 155 1.60 -16.36 2.79
N PHE A 156 1.70 -17.52 3.42
CA PHE A 156 0.74 -17.98 4.42
C PHE A 156 1.43 -18.71 5.57
N GLU A 157 0.91 -18.55 6.80
CA GLU A 157 1.38 -19.24 8.00
C GLU A 157 0.41 -20.38 8.35
N PRO A 158 0.83 -21.65 8.24
CA PRO A 158 0.05 -22.80 8.68
C PRO A 158 -0.26 -22.77 10.19
N HIS A 159 -1.32 -23.48 10.60
CA HIS A 159 -1.64 -23.67 12.02
C HIS A 159 -1.91 -25.14 12.37
N GLY A 160 -0.85 -25.86 12.74
CA GLY A 160 -0.98 -27.29 13.06
C GLY A 160 -1.52 -28.06 11.86
N THR A 161 -2.64 -28.76 12.06
CA THR A 161 -3.35 -29.51 11.01
C THR A 161 -4.56 -28.75 10.44
N ALA A 162 -4.73 -27.47 10.79
CA ALA A 162 -5.85 -26.67 10.28
C ALA A 162 -5.69 -26.39 8.78
N THR A 163 -6.81 -26.46 8.06
CA THR A 163 -6.92 -26.12 6.62
C THR A 163 -7.14 -24.62 6.39
N SER A 164 -7.14 -23.81 7.45
CA SER A 164 -7.17 -22.36 7.38
C SER A 164 -5.85 -21.81 7.91
N PRO A 165 -5.14 -20.97 7.13
CA PRO A 165 -3.90 -20.38 7.59
C PRO A 165 -4.19 -19.36 8.69
N ARG A 166 -3.33 -19.32 9.71
CA ARG A 166 -3.43 -18.34 10.80
C ARG A 166 -3.26 -16.90 10.31
N SER A 167 -2.40 -16.71 9.32
CA SER A 167 -2.14 -15.42 8.68
C SER A 167 -1.75 -15.64 7.23
N LEU A 168 -2.11 -14.72 6.35
CA LEU A 168 -1.73 -14.76 4.95
C LEU A 168 -1.55 -13.36 4.37
N THR A 169 -0.76 -13.26 3.32
CA THR A 169 -0.69 -12.10 2.44
C THR A 169 -0.76 -12.54 0.98
N GLN A 170 -1.73 -12.01 0.25
CA GLN A 170 -1.89 -12.18 -1.19
C GLN A 170 -1.33 -10.95 -1.92
N ALA A 171 -0.43 -11.19 -2.87
CA ALA A 171 -0.03 -10.21 -3.87
C ALA A 171 -0.75 -10.51 -5.20
N PHE A 172 -1.50 -9.54 -5.70
CA PHE A 172 -2.33 -9.68 -6.89
C PHE A 172 -1.59 -9.19 -8.14
N THR A 173 -1.93 -9.77 -9.30
CA THR A 173 -1.35 -9.35 -10.59
C THR A 173 -1.72 -7.91 -11.00
N ASN A 174 -2.76 -7.32 -10.40
CA ASN A 174 -3.13 -5.92 -10.61
C ASN A 174 -2.36 -4.93 -9.70
N GLY A 175 -1.47 -5.42 -8.82
CA GLY A 175 -0.66 -4.59 -7.93
C GLY A 175 -1.26 -4.33 -6.55
N GLU A 176 -2.39 -4.94 -6.20
CA GLU A 176 -2.91 -4.95 -4.83
C GLU A 176 -2.13 -5.89 -3.91
N LEU A 177 -2.09 -5.53 -2.62
CA LEU A 177 -1.59 -6.37 -1.55
C LEU A 177 -2.67 -6.49 -0.47
N TRP A 178 -3.02 -7.72 -0.07
CA TRP A 178 -3.99 -7.97 1.00
C TRP A 178 -3.38 -8.90 2.03
N SER A 179 -3.34 -8.47 3.29
CA SER A 179 -3.00 -9.32 4.43
C SER A 179 -4.23 -9.60 5.27
N ILE A 180 -4.38 -10.84 5.75
CA ILE A 180 -5.48 -11.31 6.60
C ILE A 180 -4.88 -12.11 7.75
N THR A 181 -5.40 -11.94 8.96
CA THR A 181 -4.94 -12.70 10.13
C THR A 181 -6.05 -13.04 11.11
N THR A 182 -5.99 -14.25 11.65
CA THR A 182 -6.78 -14.70 12.81
C THR A 182 -5.91 -14.73 14.07
N GLU A 183 -4.58 -14.57 13.97
CA GLU A 183 -3.63 -14.61 15.10
C GLU A 183 -3.93 -13.57 16.19
N MET A 184 -4.55 -12.46 15.81
CA MET A 184 -4.87 -11.37 16.75
C MET A 184 -6.09 -11.66 17.63
N PHE A 185 -6.76 -12.81 17.45
CA PHE A 185 -7.88 -13.22 18.29
C PHE A 185 -7.41 -14.28 19.29
N VAL A 186 -6.96 -13.83 20.46
CA VAL A 186 -6.39 -14.73 21.48
C VAL A 186 -7.40 -15.07 22.57
N ARG A 187 -7.32 -16.28 23.12
CA ARG A 187 -8.11 -16.66 24.30
C ARG A 187 -7.45 -16.13 25.56
N TYR A 188 -8.17 -15.35 26.34
CA TYR A 188 -7.72 -14.84 27.64
C TYR A 188 -8.90 -14.83 28.62
N GLN A 189 -8.75 -15.50 29.76
CA GLN A 189 -9.80 -15.67 30.78
C GLN A 189 -11.14 -16.20 30.23
N GLY A 190 -11.09 -17.08 29.22
CA GLY A 190 -12.27 -17.66 28.56
C GLY A 190 -12.79 -16.85 27.37
N GLU A 191 -12.47 -15.55 27.32
CA GLU A 191 -12.93 -14.64 26.28
C GLU A 191 -11.98 -14.56 25.08
N THR A 192 -12.51 -14.15 23.92
CA THR A 192 -11.71 -13.82 22.74
C THR A 192 -11.30 -12.35 22.81
N VAL A 193 -9.99 -12.09 22.84
CA VAL A 193 -9.41 -10.75 23.02
C VAL A 193 -8.56 -10.36 21.83
N VAL A 194 -8.72 -9.11 21.38
CA VAL A 194 -7.89 -8.45 20.37
C VAL A 194 -6.87 -7.54 21.06
N PRO A 195 -5.58 -7.89 21.13
CA PRO A 195 -4.57 -7.11 21.83
C PRO A 195 -4.15 -5.88 20.99
N THR A 196 -4.68 -4.71 21.31
CA THR A 196 -4.59 -3.50 20.46
C THR A 196 -3.16 -2.98 20.29
N VAL A 197 -2.30 -3.17 21.29
CA VAL A 197 -0.86 -2.85 21.19
C VAL A 197 -0.19 -3.69 20.10
N ASN A 198 -0.52 -4.98 20.02
CA ASN A 198 0.02 -5.86 18.98
C ASN A 198 -0.56 -5.52 17.62
N VAL A 199 -1.86 -5.24 17.54
CA VAL A 199 -2.52 -4.78 16.30
C VAL A 199 -1.81 -3.54 15.76
N LYS A 200 -1.60 -2.51 16.59
CA LYS A 200 -0.89 -1.30 16.22
C LYS A 200 0.50 -1.60 15.64
N ASN A 201 1.33 -2.32 16.40
CA ASN A 201 2.72 -2.56 16.04
C ASN A 201 2.85 -3.41 14.78
N ILE A 202 2.00 -4.42 14.62
CA ILE A 202 2.04 -5.34 13.48
C ILE A 202 1.47 -4.67 12.23
N CYS A 203 0.35 -3.96 12.33
CA CYS A 203 -0.19 -3.23 11.18
C CYS A 203 0.77 -2.13 10.72
N ALA A 204 1.43 -1.40 11.63
CA ALA A 204 2.43 -0.40 11.27
C ALA A 204 3.60 -1.02 10.48
N ARG A 205 4.14 -2.14 10.95
CA ARG A 205 5.20 -2.88 10.25
C ARG A 205 4.76 -3.34 8.86
N VAL A 206 3.59 -4.00 8.76
CA VAL A 206 3.12 -4.56 7.50
C VAL A 206 2.75 -3.45 6.51
N LEU A 207 2.20 -2.33 6.99
CA LEU A 207 1.93 -1.17 6.14
C LEU A 207 3.21 -0.58 5.56
N ASP A 208 4.27 -0.43 6.37
CA ASP A 208 5.58 0.04 5.92
C ASP A 208 6.18 -0.88 4.84
N ASN A 209 6.11 -2.20 5.05
CA ASN A 209 6.49 -3.17 4.03
C ASN A 209 5.64 -3.05 2.75
N PHE A 210 4.31 -2.93 2.87
CA PHE A 210 3.42 -2.83 1.72
C PHE A 210 3.68 -1.57 0.91
N VAL A 211 3.88 -0.43 1.58
CA VAL A 211 4.18 0.84 0.94
C VAL A 211 5.52 0.75 0.20
N THR A 212 6.54 0.21 0.85
CA THR A 212 7.88 0.00 0.25
C THR A 212 7.82 -0.91 -0.97
N LEU A 213 7.16 -2.06 -0.86
CA LEU A 213 6.99 -3.00 -1.98
C LEU A 213 6.19 -2.39 -3.12
N SER A 214 5.09 -1.72 -2.78
CA SER A 214 4.19 -1.09 -3.74
C SER A 214 4.93 -0.09 -4.63
N GLU A 215 5.77 0.75 -4.04
CA GLU A 215 6.57 1.73 -4.79
C GLU A 215 7.75 1.07 -5.52
N GLN A 216 8.57 0.29 -4.81
CA GLN A 216 9.89 -0.13 -5.30
C GLN A 216 9.85 -1.39 -6.18
N ALA A 217 8.99 -2.35 -5.84
CA ALA A 217 8.94 -3.64 -6.51
C ALA A 217 7.75 -3.76 -7.46
N LEU A 218 6.58 -3.24 -7.06
CA LEU A 218 5.38 -3.31 -7.88
C LEU A 218 5.29 -2.11 -8.84
N GLY A 219 5.94 -0.98 -8.55
CA GLY A 219 5.90 0.20 -9.41
C GLY A 219 4.55 0.91 -9.42
N ASN A 220 3.77 0.78 -8.34
CA ASN A 220 2.57 1.58 -8.13
C ASN A 220 2.99 3.02 -7.80
N SER A 221 2.22 3.99 -8.28
CA SER A 221 2.40 5.40 -7.94
C SER A 221 1.41 5.85 -6.86
N PHE A 222 1.83 6.78 -6.01
CA PHE A 222 0.91 7.49 -5.13
C PHE A 222 -0.08 8.37 -5.91
N PRO A 223 -1.29 8.61 -5.37
CA PRO A 223 -1.80 8.07 -4.11
C PRO A 223 -2.16 6.58 -4.19
N VAL A 224 -2.09 5.89 -3.06
CA VAL A 224 -2.64 4.53 -2.88
C VAL A 224 -3.75 4.57 -1.83
N THR A 225 -4.72 3.66 -1.91
CA THR A 225 -5.75 3.51 -0.89
C THR A 225 -5.36 2.41 0.08
N ILE A 226 -5.42 2.72 1.37
CA ILE A 226 -5.23 1.78 2.47
C ILE A 226 -6.60 1.46 3.07
N VAL A 227 -6.87 0.17 3.25
CA VAL A 227 -8.06 -0.32 3.97
C VAL A 227 -7.59 -1.16 5.15
N LEU A 228 -8.04 -0.82 6.34
CA LEU A 228 -7.84 -1.60 7.57
C LEU A 228 -9.20 -2.01 8.09
N GLY A 229 -9.36 -3.24 8.52
CA GLY A 229 -10.65 -3.68 9.05
C GLY A 229 -10.59 -4.94 9.89
N GLY A 230 -11.73 -5.22 10.51
CA GLY A 230 -11.99 -6.45 11.25
C GLY A 230 -13.38 -6.99 10.91
N VAL A 231 -13.50 -8.32 10.92
CA VAL A 231 -14.76 -9.06 10.72
C VAL A 231 -14.91 -10.14 11.78
N GLY A 232 -16.15 -10.49 12.13
CA GLY A 232 -16.45 -11.42 13.22
C GLY A 232 -16.11 -10.83 14.60
N LEU A 233 -16.24 -9.51 14.77
CA LEU A 233 -15.86 -8.83 16.00
C LEU A 233 -16.90 -8.98 17.12
N ALA A 234 -18.14 -9.38 16.80
CA ALA A 234 -19.18 -9.53 17.81
C ALA A 234 -18.79 -10.58 18.88
N GLY A 235 -18.96 -10.22 20.14
CA GLY A 235 -18.54 -11.04 21.28
C GLY A 235 -17.04 -11.00 21.59
N CYS A 236 -16.22 -10.34 20.76
CA CYS A 236 -14.81 -10.11 21.08
C CYS A 236 -14.65 -8.96 22.07
N TYR A 237 -13.54 -8.98 22.79
CA TYR A 237 -13.06 -7.90 23.64
C TYR A 237 -11.79 -7.30 23.04
N ILE A 238 -11.47 -6.06 23.40
CA ILE A 238 -10.14 -5.48 23.14
C ILE A 238 -9.31 -5.56 24.41
N GLY A 239 -8.02 -5.86 24.25
CA GLY A 239 -7.06 -5.87 25.34
C GLY A 239 -6.11 -4.69 25.21
N THR A 240 -6.00 -3.89 26.27
CA THR A 240 -5.02 -2.81 26.39
C THR A 240 -4.08 -3.11 27.54
N ASN A 241 -2.80 -2.75 27.38
CA ASN A 241 -1.83 -2.86 28.47
C ASN A 241 -1.60 -1.43 29.02
N PRO A 242 -1.81 -1.14 30.32
CA PRO A 242 -2.22 -2.04 31.42
C PRO A 242 -3.73 -2.09 31.70
N ASP A 243 -4.56 -1.30 31.00
CA ASP A 243 -5.91 -0.93 31.44
C ASP A 243 -6.98 -2.04 31.38
N GLY A 244 -6.61 -3.25 30.95
CA GLY A 244 -7.46 -4.43 31.04
C GLY A 244 -8.16 -4.81 29.74
N MET A 245 -9.33 -5.42 29.88
CA MET A 245 -10.13 -6.00 28.79
C MET A 245 -11.47 -5.28 28.70
N PHE A 246 -11.84 -4.83 27.51
CA PHE A 246 -13.04 -4.02 27.28
C PHE A 246 -13.93 -4.60 26.19
N GLY A 247 -15.24 -4.49 26.38
CA GLY A 247 -16.25 -5.12 25.53
C GLY A 247 -17.40 -5.72 26.36
N PRO A 248 -18.17 -6.65 25.77
CA PRO A 248 -17.99 -7.21 24.44
C PRO A 248 -18.34 -6.20 23.34
N ILE A 249 -17.69 -6.33 22.18
CA ILE A 249 -18.10 -5.65 20.95
C ILE A 249 -19.42 -6.27 20.47
N HIS A 250 -20.36 -5.45 20.00
CA HIS A 250 -21.65 -5.91 19.49
C HIS A 250 -21.76 -5.88 17.96
N GLN A 251 -20.85 -5.20 17.28
CA GLN A 251 -20.82 -5.05 15.84
C GLN A 251 -19.96 -6.14 15.21
N GLU A 252 -20.42 -6.68 14.09
CA GLU A 252 -19.72 -7.74 13.38
C GLU A 252 -18.44 -7.26 12.68
N GLU A 253 -18.38 -5.99 12.31
CA GLU A 253 -17.35 -5.47 11.43
C GLU A 253 -16.99 -4.01 11.72
N VAL A 254 -15.74 -3.67 11.39
CA VAL A 254 -15.22 -2.30 11.37
C VAL A 254 -14.31 -2.14 10.17
N GLU A 255 -14.34 -0.97 9.53
CA GLU A 255 -13.48 -0.65 8.38
C GLU A 255 -13.06 0.81 8.41
N LEU A 256 -11.77 1.05 8.21
CA LEU A 256 -11.19 2.35 7.90
C LEU A 256 -10.63 2.31 6.48
N ARG A 257 -11.07 3.26 5.64
CA ARG A 257 -10.53 3.48 4.30
C ARG A 257 -9.93 4.88 4.18
N ARG A 258 -8.66 4.98 3.77
CA ARG A 258 -7.92 6.25 3.63
C ARG A 258 -7.02 6.25 2.41
N GLN A 259 -6.82 7.41 1.81
CA GLN A 259 -5.78 7.59 0.79
C GLN A 259 -4.48 8.00 1.46
N LEU A 260 -3.40 7.36 1.04
CA LEU A 260 -2.04 7.70 1.38
C LEU A 260 -1.42 8.39 0.16
N THR A 261 -0.95 9.63 0.33
CA THR A 261 -0.46 10.49 -0.76
C THR A 261 1.04 10.40 -1.00
N ASP A 262 1.77 9.81 -0.06
CA ASP A 262 3.23 9.68 -0.05
C ASP A 262 3.65 8.55 0.88
N ALA A 263 4.94 8.17 0.81
CA ALA A 263 5.48 7.07 1.60
C ALA A 263 5.82 7.43 3.05
N SER A 264 5.46 8.62 3.56
CA SER A 264 5.94 9.05 4.88
C SER A 264 5.43 8.16 6.02
N SER A 265 6.33 7.80 6.94
CA SER A 265 5.99 7.01 8.13
C SER A 265 4.97 7.73 9.02
N GLU A 266 4.96 9.06 9.02
CA GLU A 266 3.96 9.85 9.76
C GLU A 266 2.55 9.63 9.21
N ALA A 267 2.35 9.73 7.90
CA ALA A 267 1.04 9.50 7.28
C ALA A 267 0.58 8.04 7.46
N GLN A 268 1.51 7.08 7.35
CA GLN A 268 1.23 5.67 7.62
C GLN A 268 0.77 5.45 9.07
N HIS A 269 1.51 5.95 10.06
CA HIS A 269 1.14 5.85 11.47
C HIS A 269 -0.20 6.52 11.77
N ALA A 270 -0.46 7.69 11.18
CA ALA A 270 -1.74 8.39 11.38
C ALA A 270 -2.95 7.56 10.91
N ILE A 271 -2.82 6.78 9.83
CA ILE A 271 -3.88 5.87 9.38
C ILE A 271 -4.10 4.74 10.38
N ILE A 272 -3.02 4.17 10.95
CA ILE A 272 -3.12 3.12 11.97
C ILE A 272 -3.82 3.65 13.23
N GLU A 273 -3.45 4.86 13.68
CA GLU A 273 -4.09 5.48 14.84
C GLU A 273 -5.59 5.71 14.60
N GLN A 274 -5.97 6.25 13.44
CA GLN A 274 -7.36 6.43 13.04
C GLN A 274 -8.16 5.12 12.96
N PHE A 275 -7.51 3.97 12.77
CA PHE A 275 -8.17 2.67 12.73
C PHE A 275 -8.44 2.13 14.13
N LEU A 276 -7.57 2.44 15.10
CA LEU A 276 -7.77 2.00 16.47
C LEU A 276 -8.94 2.73 17.12
N ASP A 277 -9.15 4.01 16.84
CA ASP A 277 -10.24 4.79 17.44
C ASP A 277 -11.63 4.14 17.30
N PRO A 278 -12.11 3.72 16.10
CA PRO A 278 -13.38 3.03 15.99
C PRO A 278 -13.36 1.65 16.66
N LEU A 279 -12.22 0.94 16.69
CA LEU A 279 -12.13 -0.34 17.40
C LEU A 279 -12.31 -0.18 18.92
N PHE A 280 -11.78 0.90 19.49
CA PHE A 280 -11.99 1.28 20.90
C PHE A 280 -13.43 1.73 21.17
N ASP A 281 -14.01 2.53 20.28
CA ASP A 281 -15.40 2.97 20.36
C ASP A 281 -16.37 1.79 20.37
N LEU A 282 -16.14 0.79 19.50
CA LEU A 282 -16.92 -0.46 19.46
C LEU A 282 -16.86 -1.27 20.77
N ALA A 283 -15.77 -1.14 21.52
CA ALA A 283 -15.61 -1.78 22.83
C ALA A 283 -16.12 -0.92 24.00
N GLY A 284 -16.70 0.26 23.72
CA GLY A 284 -17.25 1.17 24.72
C GLY A 284 -16.20 1.98 25.49
N VAL A 285 -15.01 2.18 24.93
CA VAL A 285 -13.90 2.87 25.60
C VAL A 285 -13.47 4.09 24.82
N ARG A 286 -13.30 5.20 25.54
CA ARG A 286 -12.66 6.40 25.00
C ARG A 286 -11.14 6.28 25.12
N ARG A 287 -10.45 6.49 24.01
CA ARG A 287 -9.00 6.51 23.92
C ARG A 287 -8.40 7.85 24.33
#